data_AF-H2Y576-F1
#
_entry.id   AF-H2Y576-F1
#
_cell.length_a   1.000
_cell.length_b   1.000
_cell.length_c   1.000
_cell.angle_alpha   90.00
_cell.angle_beta   90.00
_cell.angle_gamma   90.00
#
_symmetry.space_group_name_H-M   'P 1'
#
loop_
_entity.id
_entity.type
_entity.pdbx_description
1 polymer ?
#
loop_
_entity_poly.entity_id
_entity_poly.type
_entity_poly.pdbx_seq_one_letter_code
_entity_poly.pdbx_strand_id
1 'polypeptide(L)'
;ELQTWSEEECRLFEQGLSVYGKDFHSIHHNKVKTKTIGEIVKFYYIWKKSEHYDKFNAKTRLGKKKDILHPGVTDYMERLLD
;
A
#
# COMPACT_ATOMS: atom_id res chain seq x y z
N GLU A 1 0.49 12.20 13.24
CA GLU A 1 -0.82 11.51 13.22
C GLU A 1 -1.17 11.10 11.79
N LEU A 2 -1.15 9.79 11.49
CA LEU A 2 -1.64 9.27 10.21
C LEU A 2 -3.16 9.34 10.26
N GLN A 3 -3.73 10.33 9.58
CA GLN A 3 -5.17 10.48 9.38
C GLN A 3 -5.78 9.09 9.12
N THR A 4 -6.63 8.65 10.04
CA THR A 4 -7.03 7.26 10.24
C THR A 4 -7.68 6.72 8.96
N TRP A 5 -6.97 5.85 8.24
CA TRP A 5 -7.54 5.13 7.11
C TRP A 5 -8.62 4.18 7.63
N SER A 6 -9.85 4.33 7.14
CA SER A 6 -10.93 3.42 7.52
C SER A 6 -10.72 2.04 6.90
N GLU A 7 -11.26 0.98 7.51
CA GLU A 7 -11.19 -0.38 6.93
C GLU A 7 -11.72 -0.43 5.49
N GLU A 8 -12.74 0.37 5.17
CA GLU A 8 -13.26 0.52 3.83
C GLU A 8 -12.25 1.15 2.86
N GLU A 9 -11.55 2.22 3.29
CA GLU A 9 -10.52 2.88 2.49
C GLU A 9 -9.33 1.96 2.22
N CYS A 10 -8.94 1.13 3.21
CA CYS A 10 -7.92 0.10 3.04
C CYS A 10 -8.34 -0.92 1.96
N ARG A 11 -9.57 -1.45 2.02
CA ARG A 11 -10.09 -2.40 1.02
C ARG A 11 -10.17 -1.79 -0.37
N LEU A 12 -10.60 -0.53 -0.47
CA LEU A 12 -10.67 0.21 -1.73
C LEU A 12 -9.28 0.43 -2.35
N PHE A 13 -8.28 0.73 -1.52
CA PHE A 13 -6.89 0.84 -1.95
C PHE A 13 -6.32 -0.49 -2.46
N GLU A 14 -6.58 -1.59 -1.78
CA GLU A 14 -6.11 -2.93 -2.20
C GLU A 14 -6.76 -3.39 -3.51
N GLN A 15 -8.06 -3.14 -3.66
CA GLN A 15 -8.75 -3.37 -4.94
C GLN A 15 -8.15 -2.48 -6.04
N GLY A 16 -7.89 -1.21 -5.72
CA GLY A 16 -7.24 -0.27 -6.64
C GLY A 16 -5.87 -0.76 -7.10
N LEU A 17 -5.04 -1.24 -6.18
CA LEU A 17 -3.75 -1.85 -6.46
C LEU A 17 -3.86 -3.10 -7.34
N SER A 18 -4.88 -3.94 -7.10
CA SER A 18 -5.11 -5.15 -7.89
C SER A 18 -5.55 -4.84 -9.33
N VAL A 19 -6.33 -3.77 -9.54
CA VAL A 19 -6.92 -3.43 -10.85
C VAL A 19 -6.00 -2.49 -11.64
N TYR A 20 -5.47 -1.45 -11.01
CA TYR A 20 -4.69 -0.38 -11.65
C TYR A 20 -3.19 -0.48 -11.39
N GLY A 21 -2.73 -1.43 -10.56
CA GLY A 21 -1.33 -1.53 -10.19
C GLY A 21 -0.87 -0.34 -9.34
N LYS A 22 0.31 0.21 -9.61
CA LYS A 22 0.85 1.38 -8.88
C LYS A 22 0.43 2.71 -9.49
N ASP A 23 -0.60 2.73 -10.33
CA ASP A 23 -1.17 3.98 -10.82
C ASP A 23 -2.01 4.64 -9.73
N PHE A 24 -1.34 5.41 -8.88
CA PHE A 24 -1.97 6.10 -7.75
C PHE A 24 -2.98 7.16 -8.17
N HIS A 25 -2.87 7.71 -9.39
CA HIS A 25 -3.85 8.67 -9.92
C HIS A 25 -5.16 7.96 -10.25
N SER A 26 -5.07 6.78 -10.89
CA SER A 26 -6.24 5.94 -11.15
C SER A 26 -6.87 5.41 -9.85
N ILE A 27 -6.06 5.02 -8.87
CA ILE A 27 -6.55 4.58 -7.55
C ILE A 27 -7.28 5.72 -6.81
N HIS A 28 -6.71 6.92 -6.81
CA HIS A 28 -7.35 8.11 -6.26
C HIS A 28 -8.70 8.40 -6.93
N HIS A 29 -8.71 8.54 -8.26
CA HIS A 29 -9.92 8.94 -8.98
C HIS A 29 -11.02 7.89 -8.97
N ASN A 30 -10.70 6.59 -8.86
CA ASN A 30 -11.70 5.53 -8.99
C ASN A 30 -12.06 4.83 -7.67
N LYS A 31 -11.19 4.87 -6.65
CA LYS A 31 -11.36 4.08 -5.43
C LYS A 31 -11.29 4.90 -4.15
N VAL A 32 -10.30 5.76 -3.99
CA VAL A 32 -10.04 6.51 -2.75
C VAL A 32 -9.98 8.02 -3.01
N LYS A 33 -11.11 8.57 -3.47
CA LYS A 33 -11.27 9.99 -3.80
C LYS A 33 -11.16 10.92 -2.59
N THR A 34 -11.31 10.37 -1.39
CA THR A 34 -11.28 11.08 -0.09
C THR A 34 -9.86 11.33 0.42
N LYS A 35 -8.84 10.77 -0.25
CA LYS A 35 -7.44 10.85 0.16
C LYS A 35 -6.61 11.46 -0.94
N THR A 36 -5.69 12.35 -0.60
CA THR A 36 -4.78 12.93 -1.60
C THR A 36 -3.81 11.88 -2.14
N ILE A 37 -3.24 12.14 -3.33
CA ILE A 37 -2.18 11.30 -3.90
C ILE A 37 -1.02 11.12 -2.91
N GLY A 38 -0.65 12.19 -2.19
CA GLY A 38 0.41 12.13 -1.17
C GLY A 38 0.08 11.17 -0.02
N GLU A 39 -1.17 11.15 0.44
CA GLU A 39 -1.64 10.20 1.46
C GLU A 39 -1.70 8.76 0.94
N ILE A 40 -2.15 8.56 -0.30
CA ILE A 40 -2.20 7.25 -0.96
C ILE A 40 -0.79 6.67 -1.13
N VAL A 41 0.16 7.48 -1.58
CA VAL A 41 1.56 7.07 -1.72
C VAL A 41 2.16 6.76 -0.35
N LYS A 42 1.92 7.62 0.66
CA LYS A 42 2.38 7.36 2.04
C LYS A 42 1.79 6.05 2.58
N PHE A 43 0.49 5.83 2.36
CA PHE A 43 -0.19 4.60 2.77
C PHE A 43 0.35 3.37 2.05
N TYR A 44 0.66 3.44 0.75
CA TYR A 44 1.27 2.34 0.01
C TYR A 44 2.58 1.85 0.66
N TYR A 45 3.46 2.75 1.08
CA TYR A 45 4.73 2.38 1.70
C TYR A 45 4.56 1.79 3.11
N ILE A 46 3.55 2.24 3.86
CA ILE A 46 3.20 1.69 5.17
C ILE A 46 2.51 0.32 5.02
N TRP A 47 1.52 0.23 4.14
CA TRP A 47 0.78 -0.99 3.82
C TRP A 47 1.71 -2.12 3.37
N LYS A 48 2.73 -1.81 2.56
CA LYS A 48 3.76 -2.78 2.15
C LYS A 48 4.60 -3.36 3.32
N LYS A 49 4.64 -2.70 4.47
CA LYS A 49 5.28 -3.19 5.71
C LYS A 49 4.30 -3.86 6.68
N SER A 50 3.02 -3.96 6.34
CA SER A 50 2.00 -4.62 7.16
C SER A 50 1.91 -6.12 6.84
N GLU A 51 1.57 -6.95 7.83
CA GLU A 51 1.35 -8.40 7.67
C GLU A 51 0.27 -8.73 6.62
N HIS A 52 -0.63 -7.77 6.36
CA HIS A 52 -1.64 -7.85 5.30
C HIS A 52 -1.01 -7.92 3.90
N TYR A 53 0.10 -7.22 3.66
CA TYR A 53 0.84 -7.30 2.40
C TYR A 53 1.43 -8.68 2.19
N ASP A 54 1.93 -9.37 3.21
CA ASP A 54 2.46 -10.73 3.03
C ASP A 54 1.38 -11.71 2.55
N LYS A 55 0.16 -11.58 3.10
CA LYS A 55 -1.02 -12.35 2.65
C LYS A 55 -1.49 -11.94 1.26
N PHE A 56 -1.51 -10.64 0.95
CA PHE A 56 -1.87 -10.12 -0.38
C PHE A 56 -0.84 -10.53 -1.45
N ASN A 57 0.44 -10.44 -1.13
CA ASN A 57 1.56 -10.84 -1.97
C ASN A 57 1.54 -12.35 -2.18
N ALA A 58 1.24 -13.17 -1.17
CA ALA A 58 1.06 -14.62 -1.35
C ALA A 58 -0.09 -14.94 -2.32
N LYS A 59 -1.22 -14.24 -2.24
CA LYS A 59 -2.36 -14.38 -3.16
C LYS A 59 -2.06 -13.88 -4.58
N THR A 60 -1.31 -12.79 -4.70
CA THR A 60 -0.95 -12.16 -6.00
C THR A 60 0.24 -12.87 -6.67
N ARG A 61 1.12 -13.53 -5.89
CA ARG A 61 2.33 -14.24 -6.36
C ARG A 61 2.10 -15.58 -7.02
N LEU A 62 0.89 -16.14 -6.98
CA LEU A 62 0.57 -17.30 -7.83
C LEU A 62 0.73 -16.98 -9.34
N GLY A 63 0.84 -15.71 -9.73
CA GLY A 63 1.16 -15.29 -11.10
C GLY A 63 2.59 -14.84 -11.41
N LYS A 64 3.45 -14.47 -10.43
CA LYS A 64 4.78 -13.86 -10.71
C LYS A 64 5.85 -14.24 -9.68
N LYS A 65 6.57 -15.33 -9.94
CA LYS A 65 7.84 -15.69 -9.27
C LYS A 65 8.99 -14.84 -9.81
N LYS A 66 9.33 -13.75 -9.11
CA LYS A 66 10.50 -12.83 -9.20
C LYS A 66 9.94 -11.44 -8.85
N ASP A 67 10.29 -10.75 -7.78
CA ASP A 67 11.62 -10.48 -7.27
C ASP A 67 11.61 -10.31 -5.74
N ILE A 68 12.60 -10.95 -5.11
CA ILE A 68 13.60 -10.36 -4.21
C ILE A 68 13.08 -9.54 -3.02
N LEU A 69 13.17 -10.17 -1.84
CA LEU A 69 13.22 -9.52 -0.54
C LEU A 69 14.37 -8.50 -0.51
N HIS A 70 14.12 -7.27 -0.05
CA HIS A 70 15.17 -6.33 0.29
C HIS A 70 15.17 -6.10 1.81
N PRO A 71 16.12 -6.70 2.56
CA PRO A 71 16.39 -6.33 3.95
C PRO A 71 17.15 -4.99 3.95
N GLY A 72 16.63 -3.97 4.63
CA GLY A 72 17.36 -2.69 4.81
C GLY A 72 16.56 -1.40 4.64
N VAL A 73 15.28 -1.45 4.25
CA VAL A 73 14.43 -0.24 4.10
C VAL A 73 13.69 0.12 5.41
N THR A 74 13.99 -0.56 6.52
CA THR A 74 13.24 -0.41 7.78
C THR A 74 13.79 0.66 8.73
N ASP A 75 15.07 1.01 8.70
CA ASP A 75 15.68 1.89 9.71
C ASP A 75 15.29 3.38 9.60
N TYR A 76 15.07 3.86 8.36
CA TYR A 76 14.79 5.29 8.12
C TYR A 76 13.37 5.71 8.53
N MET A 77 12.44 4.76 8.65
CA MET A 77 11.02 5.05 8.91
C MET A 77 10.61 4.82 10.38
N GLU A 78 11.53 4.31 11.22
CA GLU A 78 11.33 4.19 12.67
C GLU A 78 11.46 5.56 13.36
N ARG A 79 12.40 6.40 12.91
CA ARG A 79 12.64 7.77 13.42
C ARG A 79 11.59 8.82 13.04
N LEU A 80 10.62 8.48 12.20
CA LEU A 80 9.54 9.40 11.79
C LEU A 80 8.23 9.15 12.57
N LEU A 81 8.25 8.20 13.51
CA LEU A 81 7.13 7.84 14.39
C LEU A 81 7.39 8.19 15.87
N ASP A 82 8.47 8.92 16.17
CA ASP A 82 8.71 9.59 17.47
C ASP A 82 8.24 11.06 17.39
#